data_AF-A0A8B4IIG2-F1
#
_entry.id   AF-A0A8B4IIG2-F1
#
_cell.length_a   1.000
_cell.length_b   1.000
_cell.length_c   1.000
_cell.angle_alpha   90.00
_cell.angle_beta   90.00
_cell.angle_gamma   90.00
#
_symmetry.space_group_name_H-M   'P 1'
#
loop_
_entity.id
_entity.type
_entity.pdbx_description
1 polymer ?
#
loop_
_entity_poly.entity_id
_entity_poly.type
_entity_poly.pdbx_seq_one_letter_code
_entity_poly.pdbx_strand_id
1 'polypeptide(L)'
;MNTHFRRAEHPNEEYPSNLIPHLAYACFDHLEVDTVARTVLLAFDLVDAQWLDVQGMQNPLLNADQPDGVDEAWKLRRQFSKRRSQSPFESMPIFRLEIELPDGQRLFDLPPLPSANDPRALRVMAADLERMWFEVEIQNHRGPSLMVAQLYPGLFANAVSVYVKGKMPPKQKAKGLSAVFSLAHLPTISTRHLAMELSSATADLLAVYDVGQGNANALVSTRPFGVPTHYYDLGAGVYRNKHTTPYPLAFCFTQKPPIILSHWDADHWAGAYAVTHNNKNPALTCTWIAPLQVVGPLHIAFAHDVISKGGEFFIYSPPPGEIGIATLPQQRRIRFMRGGGRDRNGTGIVLTVEEPSNIPARSWLLTGDCDYLHFVDELKPLPPVGLVAPHHGADLDSKSPIPKAPTGVGYKRLVYSFGPGNRHGKTPPVQHPTTKGVTLHNSADWDHNRWSLLTPGTHAPGGDILATCEHAPGTSRGGALIGWDRPPKRLIAPCGGGGCSAPLNQS
;
A
#
# COMPACT_ATOMS: atom_id res chain seq x y z
N MET A 1 -16.70 -7.63 -10.10
CA MET A 1 -15.40 -7.65 -9.44
C MET A 1 -14.43 -8.35 -10.38
N ASN A 2 -13.33 -7.66 -10.65
CA ASN A 2 -12.23 -8.14 -11.49
C ASN A 2 -11.66 -9.46 -10.92
N THR A 3 -11.27 -10.39 -11.80
CA THR A 3 -10.74 -11.70 -11.43
C THR A 3 -9.43 -11.61 -10.65
N HIS A 4 -8.60 -10.59 -10.92
CA HIS A 4 -7.34 -10.37 -10.24
C HIS A 4 -7.48 -10.17 -8.72
N PHE A 5 -8.62 -9.63 -8.28
CA PHE A 5 -8.91 -9.37 -6.87
C PHE A 5 -9.58 -10.54 -6.15
N ARG A 6 -9.93 -11.61 -6.89
CA ARG A 6 -10.59 -12.76 -6.28
C ARG A 6 -9.60 -13.56 -5.45
N ARG A 7 -10.03 -13.94 -4.25
CA ARG A 7 -9.36 -14.98 -3.48
C ARG A 7 -9.87 -16.32 -4.00
N ALA A 8 -8.96 -17.17 -4.49
CA ALA A 8 -9.32 -18.51 -4.93
C ALA A 8 -9.96 -19.30 -3.77
N GLU A 9 -10.97 -20.12 -4.06
CA GLU A 9 -11.58 -21.01 -3.06
C GLU A 9 -10.55 -22.03 -2.55
N HIS A 10 -9.58 -22.37 -3.40
CA HIS A 10 -8.43 -23.20 -3.08
C HIS A 10 -7.13 -22.41 -3.25
N PRO A 11 -6.34 -22.17 -2.18
CA PRO A 11 -5.15 -21.31 -2.23
C PRO A 11 -4.02 -21.85 -3.13
N ASN A 12 -4.11 -23.12 -3.55
CA ASN A 12 -3.15 -23.83 -4.39
C ASN A 12 -3.69 -24.21 -5.76
N GLU A 13 -4.80 -23.60 -6.21
CA GLU A 13 -5.30 -23.81 -7.56
C GLU A 13 -4.26 -23.35 -8.60
N GLU A 14 -3.88 -24.26 -9.50
CA GLU A 14 -2.98 -23.92 -10.61
C GLU A 14 -3.71 -23.03 -11.62
N TYR A 15 -3.03 -21.98 -12.07
CA TYR A 15 -3.59 -21.10 -13.09
C TYR A 15 -3.42 -21.74 -14.48
N PRO A 16 -4.50 -21.91 -15.27
CA PRO A 16 -4.42 -22.57 -16.56
C PRO A 16 -3.47 -21.86 -17.52
N SER A 17 -2.49 -22.59 -18.07
CA SER A 17 -1.46 -22.01 -18.93
C SER A 17 -1.99 -21.38 -20.22
N ASN A 18 -3.19 -21.79 -20.66
CA ASN A 18 -3.89 -21.23 -21.82
C ASN A 18 -4.57 -19.88 -21.55
N LEU A 19 -4.61 -19.43 -20.29
CA LEU A 19 -5.12 -18.12 -19.88
C LEU A 19 -3.99 -17.10 -19.60
N ILE A 20 -2.74 -17.48 -19.87
CA ILE A 20 -1.58 -16.59 -19.82
C ILE A 20 -1.59 -15.76 -21.11
N PRO A 21 -1.56 -14.42 -21.03
CA PRO A 21 -1.56 -13.58 -22.23
C PRO A 21 -0.24 -13.76 -22.98
N HIS A 22 -0.29 -13.77 -24.31
CA HIS A 22 0.92 -13.81 -25.15
C HIS A 22 1.61 -12.45 -25.26
N LEU A 23 0.83 -11.37 -25.15
CA LEU A 23 1.28 -9.99 -25.24
C LEU A 23 0.59 -9.16 -24.16
N ALA A 24 1.35 -8.36 -23.43
CA ALA A 24 0.80 -7.47 -22.40
C ALA A 24 1.41 -6.07 -22.50
N TYR A 25 0.62 -5.06 -22.13
CA TYR A 25 1.16 -3.75 -21.80
C TYR A 25 1.47 -3.73 -20.29
N ALA A 26 2.71 -3.41 -19.95
CA ALA A 26 3.23 -3.43 -18.60
C ALA A 26 3.60 -2.02 -18.15
N CYS A 27 3.19 -1.64 -16.94
CA CYS A 27 3.63 -0.43 -16.26
C CYS A 27 4.43 -0.83 -15.01
N PHE A 28 5.55 -0.17 -14.76
CA PHE A 28 6.34 -0.42 -13.56
C PHE A 28 5.53 -0.07 -12.31
N ASP A 29 5.59 -0.96 -11.32
CA ASP A 29 4.84 -0.82 -10.08
C ASP A 29 5.76 -0.63 -8.87
N HIS A 30 6.75 -1.50 -8.71
CA HIS A 30 7.50 -1.60 -7.48
C HIS A 30 8.91 -2.18 -7.71
N LEU A 31 9.87 -1.82 -6.86
CA LEU A 31 11.25 -2.29 -6.90
C LEU A 31 11.75 -2.65 -5.52
N GLU A 32 12.44 -3.80 -5.44
CA GLU A 32 13.17 -4.22 -4.24
C GLU A 32 14.63 -4.48 -4.55
N VAL A 33 15.49 -4.16 -3.58
CA VAL A 33 16.94 -4.26 -3.73
C VAL A 33 17.51 -5.23 -2.73
N ASP A 34 18.04 -6.35 -3.23
CA ASP A 34 18.85 -7.26 -2.43
C ASP A 34 20.32 -6.89 -2.57
N THR A 35 20.80 -6.09 -1.61
CA THR A 35 22.19 -5.62 -1.58
C THR A 35 23.21 -6.75 -1.38
N VAL A 36 22.80 -7.87 -0.79
CA VAL A 36 23.70 -9.00 -0.50
C VAL A 36 23.80 -9.92 -1.71
N ALA A 37 22.67 -10.28 -2.33
CA ALA A 37 22.63 -11.04 -3.58
C ALA A 37 23.09 -10.21 -4.79
N ARG A 38 23.11 -8.88 -4.66
CA ARG A 38 23.32 -7.93 -5.76
C ARG A 38 22.31 -8.14 -6.88
N THR A 39 21.04 -8.17 -6.49
CA THR A 39 19.92 -8.34 -7.41
C THR A 39 18.87 -7.27 -7.16
N VAL A 40 18.19 -6.87 -8.23
CA VAL A 40 17.04 -5.97 -8.19
C VAL A 40 15.82 -6.74 -8.66
N LEU A 41 14.78 -6.78 -7.83
CA LEU A 41 13.46 -7.27 -8.21
C LEU A 41 12.66 -6.10 -8.77
N LEU A 42 12.16 -6.24 -9.98
CA LEU A 42 11.29 -5.28 -10.64
C LEU A 42 9.91 -5.91 -10.80
N ALA A 43 8.89 -5.20 -10.36
CA ALA A 43 7.51 -5.63 -10.52
C ALA A 43 6.73 -4.69 -11.44
N PHE A 44 5.84 -5.28 -12.23
CA PHE A 44 5.03 -4.59 -13.22
C PHE A 44 3.56 -5.00 -13.09
N ASP A 45 2.67 -4.05 -13.24
CA ASP A 45 1.25 -4.30 -13.50
C ASP A 45 1.06 -4.50 -14.99
N LEU A 46 0.40 -5.59 -15.36
CA LEU A 46 0.14 -5.98 -16.74
C LEU A 46 -1.35 -5.92 -17.04
N VAL A 47 -1.66 -5.52 -18.28
CA VAL A 47 -2.96 -5.75 -18.92
C VAL A 47 -2.75 -6.51 -20.22
N ASP A 48 -3.61 -7.48 -20.50
CA ASP A 48 -3.62 -8.19 -21.79
C ASP A 48 -3.79 -7.18 -22.95
N ALA A 49 -2.79 -7.12 -23.82
CA ALA A 49 -2.73 -6.14 -24.89
C ALA A 49 -3.82 -6.39 -25.96
N GLN A 50 -4.05 -7.66 -26.29
CA GLN A 50 -5.07 -8.03 -27.28
C GLN A 50 -6.47 -7.68 -26.76
N TRP A 51 -6.73 -7.96 -25.49
CA TRP A 51 -7.99 -7.57 -24.86
C TRP A 51 -8.17 -6.04 -24.90
N LEU A 52 -7.16 -5.28 -24.47
CA LEU A 52 -7.26 -3.82 -24.40
C LEU A 52 -7.49 -3.20 -25.78
N ASP A 53 -6.77 -3.67 -26.79
CA ASP A 53 -6.87 -3.15 -28.15
C ASP A 53 -8.25 -3.43 -28.77
N VAL A 54 -8.78 -4.65 -28.56
CA VAL A 54 -10.14 -5.00 -29.02
C VAL A 54 -11.21 -4.19 -28.29
N GLN A 55 -11.09 -4.03 -26.97
CA GLN A 55 -12.04 -3.24 -26.19
C GLN A 55 -11.94 -1.74 -26.50
N GLY A 56 -10.75 -1.22 -26.76
CA GLY A 56 -10.51 0.17 -27.12
C GLY A 56 -11.19 0.58 -28.43
N MET A 57 -11.33 -0.34 -29.39
CA MET A 57 -12.11 -0.10 -30.62
C MET A 57 -13.62 0.07 -30.35
N GLN A 58 -14.13 -0.55 -29.29
CA GLN A 58 -15.56 -0.58 -28.96
C GLN A 58 -15.95 0.44 -27.89
N ASN A 59 -14.99 0.81 -27.04
CA ASN A 59 -15.21 1.68 -25.89
C ASN A 59 -14.14 2.80 -25.87
N PRO A 60 -14.52 4.07 -26.14
CA PRO A 60 -13.56 5.17 -26.20
C PRO A 60 -12.85 5.44 -24.87
N LEU A 61 -13.37 4.96 -23.74
CA LEU A 61 -12.72 5.07 -22.42
C LEU A 61 -11.46 4.21 -22.29
N LEU A 62 -11.32 3.19 -23.15
CA LEU A 62 -10.23 2.22 -23.16
C LEU A 62 -9.35 2.35 -24.42
N ASN A 63 -9.60 3.34 -25.28
CA ASN A 63 -8.91 3.46 -26.56
C ASN A 63 -7.53 4.08 -26.42
N ALA A 64 -6.53 3.23 -26.13
CA ALA A 64 -5.14 3.64 -25.99
C ALA A 64 -4.46 4.12 -27.30
N ASP A 65 -5.14 4.07 -28.45
CA ASP A 65 -4.63 4.64 -29.70
C ASP A 65 -5.06 6.10 -29.91
N GLN A 66 -6.06 6.56 -29.16
CA GLN A 66 -6.68 7.89 -29.25
C GLN A 66 -6.65 8.61 -27.88
N PRO A 67 -5.46 9.02 -27.38
CA PRO A 67 -5.30 9.56 -26.03
C PRO A 67 -6.23 10.74 -25.71
N ASP A 68 -6.34 11.71 -26.64
CA ASP A 68 -7.17 12.89 -26.40
C ASP A 68 -8.68 12.54 -26.42
N GLY A 69 -9.06 11.46 -27.11
CA GLY A 69 -10.43 10.93 -27.11
C GLY A 69 -10.82 10.24 -25.79
N VAL A 70 -9.86 9.64 -25.09
CA VAL A 70 -10.08 9.01 -23.77
C VAL A 70 -10.49 10.04 -22.74
N ASP A 71 -9.75 11.16 -22.67
CA ASP A 71 -10.01 12.24 -21.70
C ASP A 71 -11.40 12.86 -21.91
N GLU A 72 -11.77 13.13 -23.16
CA GLU A 72 -13.10 13.65 -23.50
C GLU A 72 -14.20 12.63 -23.17
N ALA A 73 -13.99 11.34 -23.45
CA ALA A 73 -14.95 10.30 -23.11
C ALA A 73 -15.20 10.22 -21.60
N TRP A 74 -14.15 10.34 -20.76
CA TRP A 74 -14.31 10.37 -19.31
C TRP A 74 -15.00 11.65 -18.80
N LYS A 75 -14.75 12.81 -19.41
CA LYS A 75 -15.50 14.05 -19.11
C LYS A 75 -16.99 13.87 -19.42
N LEU A 76 -17.33 13.36 -20.59
CA LEU A 76 -18.72 13.10 -20.99
C LEU A 76 -19.39 12.09 -20.06
N ARG A 77 -18.69 11.00 -19.71
CA ARG A 77 -19.23 10.00 -18.77
C ARG A 77 -19.59 10.63 -17.42
N ARG A 78 -18.73 11.49 -16.87
CA ARG A 78 -19.00 12.18 -15.60
C ARG A 78 -20.20 13.12 -15.68
N GLN A 79 -20.38 13.83 -16.80
CA GLN A 79 -21.49 14.77 -16.99
C GLN A 79 -22.85 14.08 -17.18
N PHE A 80 -22.89 12.98 -17.93
CA PHE A 80 -24.15 12.38 -18.39
C PHE A 80 -24.54 11.09 -17.66
N SER A 81 -23.63 10.46 -16.91
CA SER A 81 -23.95 9.22 -16.19
C SER A 81 -24.65 9.51 -14.85
N LYS A 82 -25.99 9.52 -14.86
CA LYS A 82 -26.84 9.61 -13.66
C LYS A 82 -27.00 8.28 -12.90
N ARG A 83 -26.44 7.17 -13.40
CA ARG A 83 -26.56 5.82 -12.82
C ARG A 83 -25.20 5.17 -12.66
N ARG A 84 -25.06 4.30 -11.64
CA ARG A 84 -23.93 3.38 -11.48
C ARG A 84 -23.83 2.50 -12.73
N SER A 85 -23.03 2.93 -13.69
CA SER A 85 -22.71 2.18 -14.90
C SER A 85 -21.67 1.12 -14.56
N GLN A 86 -21.70 -0.01 -15.28
CA GLN A 86 -20.73 -1.07 -15.10
C GLN A 86 -19.30 -0.52 -15.30
N SER A 87 -18.36 -0.96 -14.46
CA SER A 87 -16.96 -0.56 -14.60
C SER A 87 -16.40 -1.15 -15.90
N PRO A 88 -15.76 -0.35 -16.77
CA PRO A 88 -15.14 -0.86 -17.99
C PRO A 88 -13.92 -1.74 -17.67
N PHE A 89 -13.43 -1.68 -16.43
CA PHE A 89 -12.28 -2.44 -15.94
C PHE A 89 -12.69 -3.74 -15.24
N GLU A 90 -13.99 -4.04 -15.12
CA GLU A 90 -14.46 -5.23 -14.39
C GLU A 90 -14.02 -6.54 -15.05
N SER A 91 -13.97 -6.61 -16.38
CA SER A 91 -13.56 -7.79 -17.14
C SER A 91 -12.13 -7.68 -17.68
N MET A 92 -11.35 -6.69 -17.23
CA MET A 92 -9.98 -6.46 -17.70
C MET A 92 -9.05 -7.58 -17.19
N PRO A 93 -8.34 -8.32 -18.06
CA PRO A 93 -7.35 -9.30 -17.62
C PRO A 93 -6.12 -8.58 -17.09
N ILE A 94 -5.91 -8.64 -15.77
CA ILE A 94 -4.80 -7.97 -15.08
C ILE A 94 -3.90 -9.03 -14.46
N PHE A 95 -2.59 -8.80 -14.52
CA PHE A 95 -1.56 -9.66 -13.95
C PHE A 95 -0.49 -8.81 -13.26
N ARG A 96 0.29 -9.41 -12.38
CA ARG A 96 1.59 -8.86 -11.95
C ARG A 96 2.71 -9.69 -12.53
N LEU A 97 3.75 -9.04 -13.04
CA LEU A 97 4.98 -9.70 -13.48
C LEU A 97 6.12 -9.27 -12.57
N GLU A 98 6.88 -10.23 -12.04
CA GLU A 98 8.11 -9.97 -11.29
C GLU A 98 9.32 -10.52 -12.05
N ILE A 99 10.29 -9.65 -12.30
CA ILE A 99 11.56 -9.97 -12.96
C ILE A 99 12.69 -9.67 -11.97
N GLU A 100 13.55 -10.64 -11.72
CA GLU A 100 14.71 -10.47 -10.85
C GLU A 100 15.97 -10.42 -11.73
N LEU A 101 16.70 -9.30 -11.64
CA LEU A 101 17.88 -9.04 -12.46
C LEU A 101 19.13 -8.91 -11.58
N PRO A 102 20.25 -9.55 -11.95
CA PRO A 102 21.54 -9.26 -11.34
C PRO A 102 21.97 -7.82 -11.59
N ASP A 103 22.79 -7.29 -10.68
CA ASP A 103 23.41 -5.97 -10.77
C ASP A 103 24.00 -5.68 -12.16
N GLY A 104 23.69 -4.50 -12.69
CA GLY A 104 24.21 -4.01 -13.97
C GLY A 104 23.66 -4.73 -15.20
N GLN A 105 22.66 -5.61 -15.06
CA GLN A 105 21.93 -6.12 -16.21
C GLN A 105 20.93 -5.09 -16.75
N ARG A 106 20.56 -5.28 -18.02
CA ARG A 106 19.57 -4.44 -18.70
C ARG A 106 18.18 -5.02 -18.50
N LEU A 107 17.22 -4.16 -18.20
CA LEU A 107 15.81 -4.46 -18.35
C LEU A 107 15.42 -4.10 -19.79
N PHE A 108 15.08 -5.10 -20.60
CA PHE A 108 14.66 -4.89 -22.00
C PHE A 108 15.67 -4.02 -22.76
N ASP A 109 15.20 -2.98 -23.45
CA ASP A 109 16.01 -2.03 -24.23
C ASP A 109 16.58 -0.87 -23.39
N LEU A 110 16.41 -0.89 -22.07
CA LEU A 110 16.92 0.18 -21.20
C LEU A 110 18.44 0.09 -21.00
N PRO A 111 19.09 1.22 -20.65
CA PRO A 111 20.43 1.20 -20.08
C PRO A 111 20.52 0.23 -18.89
N PRO A 112 21.73 -0.27 -18.57
CA PRO A 112 21.97 -1.04 -17.35
C PRO A 112 21.38 -0.37 -16.12
N LEU A 113 20.76 -1.15 -15.24
CA LEU A 113 20.27 -0.64 -13.96
C LEU A 113 21.45 -0.13 -13.10
N PRO A 114 21.25 0.90 -12.27
CA PRO A 114 22.21 1.25 -11.22
C PRO A 114 22.53 0.04 -10.32
N SER A 115 23.70 0.03 -9.69
CA SER A 115 24.08 -1.07 -8.78
C SER A 115 23.14 -1.14 -7.57
N ALA A 116 22.84 -2.36 -7.10
CA ALA A 116 22.15 -2.58 -5.81
C ALA A 116 22.80 -1.86 -4.63
N ASN A 117 24.10 -1.57 -4.70
CA ASN A 117 24.80 -0.84 -3.63
C ASN A 117 24.55 0.69 -3.65
N ASP A 118 23.85 1.21 -4.66
CA ASP A 118 23.41 2.60 -4.72
C ASP A 118 21.87 2.68 -4.65
N PRO A 119 21.29 2.49 -3.45
CA PRO A 119 19.84 2.53 -3.27
C PRO A 119 19.24 3.90 -3.63
N ARG A 120 20.04 4.97 -3.58
CA ARG A 120 19.58 6.31 -3.96
C ARG A 120 19.38 6.41 -5.46
N ALA A 121 20.36 5.96 -6.25
CA ALA A 121 20.23 5.92 -7.71
C ALA A 121 19.07 5.00 -8.15
N LEU A 122 18.88 3.87 -7.47
CA LEU A 122 17.75 2.96 -7.76
C LEU A 122 16.39 3.59 -7.47
N ARG A 123 16.22 4.33 -6.36
CA ARG A 123 14.97 5.08 -6.10
C ARG A 123 14.70 6.16 -7.15
N VAL A 124 15.74 6.88 -7.58
CA VAL A 124 15.60 7.87 -8.66
C VAL A 124 15.15 7.21 -9.96
N MET A 125 15.76 6.08 -10.32
CA MET A 125 15.37 5.29 -11.48
C MET A 125 13.93 4.75 -11.34
N ALA A 126 13.54 4.24 -10.17
CA ALA A 126 12.18 3.75 -9.93
C ALA A 126 11.13 4.84 -10.22
N ALA A 127 11.35 6.07 -9.72
CA ALA A 127 10.46 7.20 -9.99
C ALA A 127 10.36 7.57 -11.49
N ASP A 128 11.41 7.31 -12.27
CA ASP A 128 11.40 7.50 -13.72
C ASP A 128 10.70 6.33 -14.43
N LEU A 129 10.91 5.09 -13.96
CA LEU A 129 10.28 3.87 -14.48
C LEU A 129 8.76 3.84 -14.26
N GLU A 130 8.26 4.35 -13.12
CA GLU A 130 6.82 4.47 -12.83
C GLU A 130 6.04 5.19 -13.95
N ARG A 131 6.72 6.01 -14.76
CA ARG A 131 6.11 6.77 -15.86
C ARG A 131 6.21 6.07 -17.21
N MET A 132 6.86 4.91 -17.26
CA MET A 132 7.15 4.17 -18.48
C MET A 132 6.16 3.02 -18.68
N TRP A 133 5.90 2.74 -19.95
CA TRP A 133 5.16 1.57 -20.40
C TRP A 133 6.06 0.67 -21.23
N PHE A 134 5.81 -0.63 -21.15
CA PHE A 134 6.49 -1.66 -21.93
C PHE A 134 5.46 -2.51 -22.65
N GLU A 135 5.79 -2.95 -23.85
CA GLU A 135 5.12 -4.07 -24.51
C GLU A 135 5.94 -5.32 -24.20
N VAL A 136 5.31 -6.32 -23.58
CA VAL A 136 5.97 -7.53 -23.09
C VAL A 136 5.38 -8.76 -23.78
N GLU A 137 6.24 -9.50 -24.48
CA GLU A 137 5.92 -10.82 -25.01
C GLU A 137 6.17 -11.87 -23.92
N ILE A 138 5.18 -12.74 -23.70
CA ILE A 138 5.20 -13.74 -22.63
C ILE A 138 5.04 -15.14 -23.22
N GLN A 139 5.93 -16.05 -22.79
CA GLN A 139 5.97 -17.42 -23.27
C GLN A 139 6.01 -18.42 -22.10
N ASN A 140 5.37 -19.57 -22.30
CA ASN A 140 5.33 -20.68 -21.34
C ASN A 140 6.50 -21.66 -21.51
N HIS A 141 7.42 -21.39 -22.45
CA HIS A 141 8.59 -22.20 -22.71
C HIS A 141 9.84 -21.34 -22.78
N ARG A 142 10.97 -21.92 -22.42
CA ARG A 142 12.26 -21.25 -22.48
C ARG A 142 12.65 -20.98 -23.93
N GLY A 143 13.08 -19.77 -24.20
CA GLY A 143 13.61 -19.37 -25.51
C GLY A 143 14.99 -18.72 -25.38
N PRO A 144 15.76 -18.64 -26.48
CA PRO A 144 16.95 -17.79 -26.53
C PRO A 144 16.57 -16.36 -26.18
N SER A 145 17.41 -15.64 -25.43
CA SER A 145 17.22 -14.22 -25.04
C SER A 145 15.98 -13.87 -24.19
N LEU A 146 15.20 -14.84 -23.71
CA LEU A 146 14.09 -14.57 -22.79
C LEU A 146 14.55 -14.56 -21.33
N MET A 147 14.08 -13.57 -20.58
CA MET A 147 14.27 -13.44 -19.14
C MET A 147 13.29 -14.34 -18.40
N VAL A 148 13.72 -14.94 -17.29
CA VAL A 148 12.82 -15.68 -16.40
C VAL A 148 12.04 -14.69 -15.54
N ALA A 149 10.74 -14.90 -15.42
CA ALA A 149 9.86 -14.06 -14.62
C ALA A 149 8.80 -14.90 -13.88
N GLN A 150 8.20 -14.29 -12.86
CA GLN A 150 7.06 -14.84 -12.12
C GLN A 150 5.81 -14.03 -12.44
N LEU A 151 4.79 -14.67 -12.99
CA LEU A 151 3.51 -14.05 -13.31
C LEU A 151 2.46 -14.41 -12.25
N TYR A 152 1.86 -13.42 -11.62
CA TYR A 152 0.76 -13.60 -10.67
C TYR A 152 -0.57 -13.22 -11.35
N PRO A 153 -1.50 -14.17 -11.50
CA PRO A 153 -2.81 -13.90 -12.09
C PRO A 153 -3.80 -13.22 -11.15
N GLY A 154 -3.44 -13.07 -9.87
CA GLY A 154 -4.24 -12.37 -8.86
C GLY A 154 -3.46 -12.06 -7.59
N LEU A 155 -3.97 -11.14 -6.79
CA LEU A 155 -3.36 -10.68 -5.53
C LEU A 155 -3.00 -11.83 -4.58
N PHE A 156 -3.84 -12.86 -4.54
CA PHE A 156 -3.70 -14.01 -3.64
C PHE A 156 -3.43 -15.33 -4.38
N ALA A 157 -3.11 -15.26 -5.69
CA ALA A 157 -2.84 -16.44 -6.51
C ALA A 157 -1.37 -16.90 -6.38
N ASN A 158 -1.09 -18.15 -6.74
CA ASN A 158 0.30 -18.61 -6.88
C ASN A 158 0.92 -18.02 -8.14
N ALA A 159 2.24 -17.81 -8.12
CA ALA A 159 2.97 -17.41 -9.31
C ALA A 159 3.06 -18.56 -10.31
N VAL A 160 3.05 -18.22 -11.59
CA VAL A 160 3.42 -19.11 -12.70
C VAL A 160 4.76 -18.64 -13.26
N SER A 161 5.70 -19.56 -13.44
CA SER A 161 6.98 -19.24 -14.09
C SER A 161 6.77 -19.06 -15.58
N VAL A 162 7.22 -17.92 -16.10
CA VAL A 162 7.12 -17.54 -17.51
C VAL A 162 8.46 -17.01 -18.03
N TYR A 163 8.56 -16.89 -19.35
CA TYR A 163 9.73 -16.35 -20.03
C TYR A 163 9.32 -15.13 -20.85
N VAL A 164 10.05 -14.02 -20.68
CA VAL A 164 9.64 -12.73 -21.21
C VAL A 164 10.75 -12.01 -21.96
N LYS A 165 10.34 -11.19 -22.91
CA LYS A 165 11.13 -10.09 -23.47
C LYS A 165 10.21 -8.91 -23.67
N GLY A 166 10.76 -7.71 -23.71
CA GLY A 166 9.96 -6.51 -23.82
C GLY A 166 10.68 -5.42 -24.58
N LYS A 167 9.92 -4.39 -24.94
CA LYS A 167 10.38 -3.17 -25.61
C LYS A 167 9.48 -2.01 -25.20
N MET A 168 9.91 -0.78 -25.50
CA MET A 168 9.03 0.38 -25.35
C MET A 168 7.95 0.35 -26.45
N PRO A 169 6.65 0.54 -26.13
CA PRO A 169 5.62 0.71 -27.14
C PRO A 169 5.79 2.05 -27.86
N PRO A 170 5.16 2.24 -29.04
CA PRO A 170 5.17 3.54 -29.72
C PRO A 170 4.71 4.67 -28.79
N LYS A 171 5.32 5.86 -28.91
CA LYS A 171 5.07 7.00 -28.01
C LYS A 171 3.58 7.36 -27.88
N GLN A 172 2.84 7.31 -28.98
CA GLN A 172 1.39 7.56 -28.98
C GLN A 172 0.63 6.52 -28.15
N LYS A 173 0.99 5.25 -28.29
CA LYS A 173 0.42 4.15 -27.51
C LYS A 173 0.72 4.32 -26.02
N ALA A 174 1.97 4.62 -25.66
CA ALA A 174 2.34 4.91 -24.27
C ALA A 174 1.52 6.07 -23.66
N LYS A 175 1.33 7.17 -24.42
CA LYS A 175 0.48 8.29 -23.99
C LYS A 175 -0.97 7.84 -23.78
N GLY A 176 -1.51 7.04 -24.69
CA GLY A 176 -2.87 6.51 -24.57
C GLY A 176 -3.05 5.54 -23.42
N LEU A 177 -2.07 4.66 -23.16
CA LEU A 177 -2.07 3.80 -21.97
C LEU A 177 -2.11 4.63 -20.68
N SER A 178 -1.26 5.65 -20.55
CA SER A 178 -1.31 6.57 -19.42
C SER A 178 -2.62 7.35 -19.32
N ALA A 179 -3.26 7.69 -20.44
CA ALA A 179 -4.56 8.36 -20.45
C ALA A 179 -5.70 7.43 -19.99
N VAL A 180 -5.70 6.17 -20.44
CA VAL A 180 -6.67 5.15 -20.01
C VAL A 180 -6.53 4.86 -18.53
N PHE A 181 -5.28 4.73 -18.05
CA PHE A 181 -4.99 4.37 -16.67
C PHE A 181 -4.61 5.58 -15.81
N SER A 182 -5.46 6.61 -15.82
CA SER A 182 -5.22 7.86 -15.09
C SER A 182 -6.19 8.07 -13.93
N LEU A 183 -5.66 8.39 -12.75
CA LEU A 183 -6.45 8.83 -11.60
C LEU A 183 -7.13 10.19 -11.81
N ALA A 184 -6.71 10.99 -12.80
CA ALA A 184 -7.30 12.30 -13.10
C ALA A 184 -8.78 12.21 -13.55
N HIS A 185 -9.24 11.01 -13.91
CA HIS A 185 -10.63 10.74 -14.27
C HIS A 185 -11.54 10.57 -13.06
N LEU A 186 -10.98 10.34 -11.87
CA LEU A 186 -11.73 10.18 -10.64
C LEU A 186 -12.09 11.52 -10.00
N PRO A 187 -13.15 11.59 -9.16
CA PRO A 187 -13.47 12.77 -8.37
C PRO A 187 -12.29 13.19 -7.49
N THR A 188 -12.08 14.51 -7.33
CA THR A 188 -11.04 15.04 -6.45
C THR A 188 -11.64 15.54 -5.14
N ILE A 189 -10.83 15.54 -4.07
CA ILE A 189 -11.18 16.14 -2.77
C ILE A 189 -10.18 17.25 -2.43
N SER A 190 -10.68 18.39 -1.97
CA SER A 190 -9.85 19.51 -1.53
C SER A 190 -9.31 19.27 -0.11
N THR A 191 -8.22 19.94 0.26
CA THR A 191 -7.66 19.88 1.63
C THR A 191 -8.70 20.26 2.68
N ARG A 192 -9.55 21.26 2.41
CA ARG A 192 -10.66 21.64 3.30
C ARG A 192 -11.69 20.51 3.45
N HIS A 193 -12.07 19.85 2.35
CA HIS A 193 -13.06 18.77 2.40
C HIS A 193 -12.52 17.51 3.06
N LEU A 194 -11.25 17.17 2.83
CA LEU A 194 -10.58 16.09 3.55
C LEU A 194 -10.50 16.40 5.06
N ALA A 195 -10.22 17.65 5.43
CA ALA A 195 -10.25 18.05 6.83
C ALA A 195 -11.65 17.92 7.46
N MET A 196 -12.72 18.21 6.72
CA MET A 196 -14.08 17.98 7.21
C MET A 196 -14.37 16.48 7.38
N GLU A 197 -13.96 15.64 6.43
CA GLU A 197 -14.11 14.18 6.55
C GLU A 197 -13.41 13.65 7.81
N LEU A 198 -12.15 14.05 8.02
CA LEU A 198 -11.34 13.66 9.17
C LEU A 198 -11.82 14.26 10.49
N SER A 199 -12.60 15.34 10.49
CA SER A 199 -13.13 15.95 11.72
C SER A 199 -14.16 15.08 12.44
N SER A 200 -14.72 14.08 11.74
CA SER A 200 -15.63 13.08 12.32
C SER A 200 -14.89 11.95 13.06
N ALA A 201 -13.55 11.91 12.98
CA ALA A 201 -12.76 10.87 13.61
C ALA A 201 -12.81 10.94 15.14
N THR A 202 -12.77 9.77 15.77
CA THR A 202 -12.50 9.64 17.21
C THR A 202 -11.19 8.91 17.40
N ALA A 203 -10.27 9.53 18.11
CA ALA A 203 -8.91 9.05 18.32
C ALA A 203 -8.68 8.68 19.79
N ASP A 204 -9.54 7.85 20.39
CA ASP A 204 -9.33 7.39 21.77
C ASP A 204 -8.16 6.42 21.86
N LEU A 205 -8.04 5.55 20.85
CA LEU A 205 -6.98 4.58 20.66
C LEU A 205 -6.53 4.55 19.20
N LEU A 206 -5.27 4.20 18.98
CA LEU A 206 -4.73 3.83 17.67
C LEU A 206 -4.57 2.31 17.59
N ALA A 207 -5.26 1.70 16.64
CA ALA A 207 -5.10 0.29 16.30
C ALA A 207 -4.13 0.13 15.12
N VAL A 208 -3.25 -0.86 15.19
CA VAL A 208 -2.43 -1.34 14.07
C VAL A 208 -2.73 -2.82 13.90
N TYR A 209 -3.33 -3.23 12.79
CA TYR A 209 -3.81 -4.59 12.61
C TYR A 209 -2.69 -5.53 12.15
N ASP A 210 -2.74 -6.80 12.59
CA ASP A 210 -2.00 -7.87 11.94
C ASP A 210 -2.65 -8.16 10.59
N VAL A 211 -1.95 -7.77 9.52
CA VAL A 211 -2.37 -7.98 8.12
C VAL A 211 -1.29 -8.72 7.32
N GLY A 212 -0.25 -9.23 8.00
CA GLY A 212 0.94 -9.77 7.35
C GLY A 212 1.89 -8.67 6.85
N GLN A 213 2.53 -8.91 5.71
CA GLN A 213 3.37 -7.91 5.02
C GLN A 213 2.47 -6.89 4.32
N GLY A 214 2.04 -5.89 5.08
CA GLY A 214 1.19 -4.80 4.65
C GLY A 214 0.86 -3.86 5.81
N ASN A 215 0.10 -2.81 5.54
CA ASN A 215 -0.25 -1.81 6.55
C ASN A 215 -1.76 -1.65 6.70
N ALA A 216 -2.26 -1.64 7.93
CA ALA A 216 -3.64 -1.26 8.21
C ALA A 216 -3.74 -0.69 9.63
N ASN A 217 -4.20 0.55 9.74
CA ASN A 217 -4.34 1.24 11.01
C ASN A 217 -5.75 1.78 11.16
N ALA A 218 -6.20 1.99 12.40
CA ALA A 218 -7.47 2.68 12.63
C ALA A 218 -7.42 3.64 13.81
N LEU A 219 -8.14 4.75 13.64
CA LEU A 219 -8.57 5.58 14.76
C LEU A 219 -9.83 4.94 15.35
N VAL A 220 -9.80 4.67 16.65
CA VAL A 220 -10.84 3.89 17.32
C VAL A 220 -11.53 4.74 18.37
N SER A 221 -12.86 4.71 18.34
CA SER A 221 -13.70 5.17 19.45
C SER A 221 -13.84 4.07 20.50
N THR A 222 -13.71 4.42 21.77
CA THR A 222 -13.99 3.51 22.89
C THR A 222 -15.46 3.54 23.34
N ARG A 223 -16.29 4.42 22.77
CA ARG A 223 -17.69 4.63 23.18
C ARG A 223 -18.65 4.51 21.98
N PRO A 224 -19.75 3.74 22.09
CA PRO A 224 -20.11 2.83 23.19
C PRO A 224 -19.30 1.52 23.20
N PHE A 225 -18.68 1.17 22.08
CA PHE A 225 -17.84 -0.02 21.91
C PHE A 225 -16.58 0.36 21.12
N GLY A 226 -15.55 -0.49 21.17
CA GLY A 226 -14.30 -0.34 20.41
C GLY A 226 -14.47 -0.44 18.91
N VAL A 227 -14.88 0.64 18.24
CA VAL A 227 -15.16 0.66 16.79
C VAL A 227 -14.19 1.59 16.05
N PRO A 228 -13.67 1.18 14.88
CA PRO A 228 -12.96 2.06 13.97
C PRO A 228 -13.87 3.19 13.48
N THR A 229 -13.43 4.44 13.61
CA THR A 229 -14.09 5.58 12.97
C THR A 229 -13.48 5.87 11.60
N HIS A 230 -12.17 5.65 11.46
CA HIS A 230 -11.41 5.84 10.22
C HIS A 230 -10.33 4.77 10.13
N TYR A 231 -10.07 4.30 8.92
CA TYR A 231 -8.87 3.53 8.62
C TYR A 231 -7.82 4.41 7.92
N TYR A 232 -6.56 4.09 8.19
CA TYR A 232 -5.40 4.56 7.45
C TYR A 232 -4.69 3.32 6.91
N ASP A 233 -4.82 3.13 5.60
CA ASP A 233 -4.63 1.89 4.86
C ASP A 233 -5.58 0.76 5.30
N LEU A 234 -5.72 -0.21 4.39
CA LEU A 234 -6.47 -1.44 4.61
C LEU A 234 -5.76 -2.58 3.87
N GLY A 235 -4.52 -2.83 4.28
CA GLY A 235 -3.58 -3.74 3.66
C GLY A 235 -3.79 -5.22 3.91
N ALA A 236 -2.99 -6.01 3.22
CA ALA A 236 -2.79 -7.44 3.41
C ALA A 236 -1.51 -7.88 2.68
N GLY A 237 -0.84 -8.93 3.16
CA GLY A 237 0.15 -9.64 2.38
C GLY A 237 -0.41 -10.15 1.04
N VAL A 238 0.30 -9.87 -0.05
CA VAL A 238 -0.08 -10.23 -1.42
C VAL A 238 1.09 -10.83 -2.21
N TYR A 239 0.78 -11.44 -3.35
CA TYR A 239 1.75 -12.04 -4.27
C TYR A 239 2.67 -13.03 -3.54
N ARG A 240 4.00 -12.88 -3.65
CA ARG A 240 4.97 -13.70 -2.91
C ARG A 240 4.80 -13.70 -1.40
N ASN A 241 4.24 -12.64 -0.83
CA ASN A 241 4.02 -12.49 0.61
C ASN A 241 2.58 -12.79 1.03
N LYS A 242 1.74 -13.35 0.14
CA LYS A 242 0.35 -13.67 0.47
C LYS A 242 0.19 -14.62 1.65
N HIS A 243 1.18 -15.50 1.87
CA HIS A 243 1.20 -16.45 3.00
C HIS A 243 1.34 -15.76 4.34
N THR A 244 1.77 -14.50 4.36
CA THR A 244 1.91 -13.72 5.58
C THR A 244 0.57 -13.17 6.10
N THR A 245 -0.45 -13.08 5.24
CA THR A 245 -1.78 -12.58 5.62
C THR A 245 -2.43 -13.54 6.60
N PRO A 246 -2.84 -13.07 7.79
CA PRO A 246 -3.49 -13.94 8.77
C PRO A 246 -4.83 -14.46 8.23
N TYR A 247 -5.20 -15.67 8.67
CA TYR A 247 -6.48 -16.28 8.33
C TYR A 247 -7.23 -16.70 9.61
N PRO A 248 -8.48 -16.21 9.82
CA PRO A 248 -9.17 -15.19 9.03
C PRO A 248 -8.61 -13.78 9.30
N LEU A 249 -8.40 -12.98 8.25
CA LEU A 249 -8.25 -11.53 8.38
C LEU A 249 -9.64 -10.91 8.43
N ALA A 250 -9.90 -10.06 9.42
CA ALA A 250 -11.20 -9.41 9.61
C ALA A 250 -11.02 -7.94 9.98
N PHE A 251 -11.98 -7.12 9.55
CA PHE A 251 -12.07 -5.70 9.85
C PHE A 251 -13.50 -5.36 10.29
N CYS A 252 -13.67 -4.27 11.03
CA CYS A 252 -14.98 -3.79 11.43
C CYS A 252 -15.46 -2.69 10.47
N PHE A 253 -16.59 -2.92 9.81
CA PHE A 253 -17.23 -1.96 8.91
C PHE A 253 -18.65 -1.57 9.35
N THR A 254 -19.04 -1.87 10.59
CA THR A 254 -20.38 -1.59 11.12
C THR A 254 -20.77 -0.11 10.95
N GLN A 255 -19.81 0.80 11.15
CA GLN A 255 -20.03 2.24 11.01
C GLN A 255 -19.65 2.80 9.62
N LYS A 256 -19.32 1.93 8.66
CA LYS A 256 -18.79 2.32 7.33
C LYS A 256 -17.67 3.38 7.43
N PRO A 257 -16.62 3.13 8.22
CA PRO A 257 -15.55 4.09 8.41
C PRO A 257 -14.91 4.48 7.06
N PRO A 258 -14.62 5.76 6.83
CA PRO A 258 -13.82 6.20 5.69
C PRO A 258 -12.40 5.62 5.77
N ILE A 259 -11.79 5.43 4.61
CA ILE A 259 -10.47 4.81 4.47
C ILE A 259 -9.55 5.80 3.75
N ILE A 260 -8.50 6.21 4.44
CA ILE A 260 -7.42 7.01 3.86
C ILE A 260 -6.34 6.05 3.38
N LEU A 261 -6.12 5.98 2.07
CA LEU A 261 -5.01 5.24 1.47
C LEU A 261 -3.77 6.14 1.45
N SER A 262 -2.71 5.69 2.09
CA SER A 262 -1.44 6.41 2.16
C SER A 262 -0.76 6.46 0.80
N HIS A 263 -0.67 5.34 0.08
CA HIS A 263 -0.19 5.23 -1.30
C HIS A 263 -0.73 3.96 -1.97
N TRP A 264 -0.43 3.77 -3.25
CA TRP A 264 -1.10 2.78 -4.09
C TRP A 264 -0.51 1.36 -4.09
N ASP A 265 0.54 1.05 -3.31
CA ASP A 265 1.09 -0.31 -3.30
C ASP A 265 0.05 -1.32 -2.79
N ALA A 266 0.03 -2.50 -3.41
CA ALA A 266 -1.07 -3.45 -3.25
C ALA A 266 -1.27 -3.90 -1.79
N ASP A 267 -0.20 -4.00 -1.02
CA ASP A 267 -0.21 -4.37 0.39
C ASP A 267 -0.78 -3.29 1.33
N HIS A 268 -1.21 -2.13 0.80
CA HIS A 268 -1.89 -1.06 1.55
C HIS A 268 -3.41 -1.01 1.31
N TRP A 269 -3.95 -1.73 0.31
CA TRP A 269 -5.39 -1.75 0.01
C TRP A 269 -5.97 -3.13 -0.28
N ALA A 270 -5.14 -4.16 -0.49
CA ALA A 270 -5.61 -5.51 -0.81
C ALA A 270 -6.47 -6.15 0.30
N GLY A 271 -6.37 -5.68 1.55
CA GLY A 271 -7.24 -6.07 2.65
C GLY A 271 -8.72 -5.77 2.40
N ALA A 272 -9.03 -4.87 1.46
CA ALA A 272 -10.40 -4.65 0.98
C ALA A 272 -11.08 -5.92 0.45
N TYR A 273 -10.29 -6.88 -0.03
CA TYR A 273 -10.73 -8.16 -0.57
C TYR A 273 -10.54 -9.33 0.41
N ALA A 274 -9.99 -9.07 1.59
CA ALA A 274 -9.72 -10.11 2.57
C ALA A 274 -10.97 -10.54 3.36
N VAL A 275 -11.99 -9.67 3.47
CA VAL A 275 -13.22 -9.90 4.24
C VAL A 275 -14.42 -10.03 3.31
N THR A 276 -14.92 -11.27 3.15
CA THR A 276 -16.19 -11.52 2.48
C THR A 276 -17.30 -11.74 3.50
N HIS A 277 -18.38 -10.97 3.40
CA HIS A 277 -19.61 -11.18 4.16
C HIS A 277 -20.77 -11.36 3.18
N ASN A 278 -21.42 -12.53 3.17
CA ASN A 278 -22.45 -12.89 2.18
C ASN A 278 -22.00 -12.64 0.73
N ASN A 279 -20.79 -13.08 0.38
CA ASN A 279 -20.16 -12.87 -0.94
C ASN A 279 -19.99 -11.38 -1.35
N LYS A 280 -19.90 -10.48 -0.38
CA LYS A 280 -19.63 -9.04 -0.59
C LYS A 280 -18.41 -8.61 0.21
N ASN A 281 -17.70 -7.61 -0.30
CA ASN A 281 -16.55 -6.98 0.35
C ASN A 281 -17.00 -5.65 0.96
N PRO A 282 -17.21 -5.55 2.29
CA PRO A 282 -17.79 -4.33 2.89
C PRO A 282 -16.94 -3.08 2.68
N ALA A 283 -15.61 -3.24 2.63
CA ALA A 283 -14.67 -2.16 2.37
C ALA A 283 -14.93 -1.43 1.03
N LEU A 284 -15.41 -2.14 0.01
CA LEU A 284 -15.74 -1.56 -1.30
C LEU A 284 -17.00 -0.69 -1.28
N THR A 285 -17.71 -0.64 -0.15
CA THR A 285 -18.89 0.21 0.04
C THR A 285 -18.59 1.45 0.89
N CYS A 286 -17.37 1.59 1.39
CA CYS A 286 -16.90 2.76 2.14
C CYS A 286 -16.41 3.88 1.21
N THR A 287 -16.19 5.05 1.79
CA THR A 287 -15.49 6.16 1.15
C THR A 287 -13.98 5.92 1.23
N TRP A 288 -13.31 5.99 0.08
CA TRP A 288 -11.85 5.89 -0.05
C TRP A 288 -11.27 7.23 -0.51
N ILE A 289 -10.18 7.64 0.12
CA ILE A 289 -9.42 8.83 -0.27
C ILE A 289 -7.96 8.42 -0.46
N ALA A 290 -7.42 8.64 -1.66
CA ALA A 290 -6.05 8.26 -2.02
C ALA A 290 -5.28 9.45 -2.63
N PRO A 291 -3.94 9.49 -2.56
CA PRO A 291 -3.17 10.55 -3.21
C PRO A 291 -3.22 10.45 -4.74
N LEU A 292 -3.10 11.60 -5.42
CA LEU A 292 -2.81 11.63 -6.85
C LEU A 292 -1.36 11.19 -7.09
N GLN A 293 -1.20 10.01 -7.68
CA GLN A 293 0.09 9.41 -8.04
C GLN A 293 0.02 8.80 -9.44
N VAL A 294 1.17 8.43 -10.00
CA VAL A 294 1.21 7.64 -11.24
C VAL A 294 0.94 6.18 -10.88
N VAL A 295 0.02 5.55 -11.59
CA VAL A 295 -0.46 4.20 -11.28
C VAL A 295 -0.72 3.39 -12.55
N GLY A 296 -0.71 2.07 -12.41
CA GLY A 296 -1.03 1.13 -13.47
C GLY A 296 -2.50 0.65 -13.53
N PRO A 297 -2.81 -0.34 -14.40
CA PRO A 297 -4.14 -0.88 -14.60
C PRO A 297 -4.81 -1.44 -13.34
N LEU A 298 -4.02 -2.06 -12.45
CA LEU A 298 -4.47 -2.66 -11.19
C LEU A 298 -5.22 -1.66 -10.32
N HIS A 299 -4.60 -0.49 -10.11
CA HIS A 299 -5.07 0.57 -9.23
C HIS A 299 -6.37 1.21 -9.72
N ILE A 300 -6.46 1.46 -11.04
CA ILE A 300 -7.66 2.01 -11.68
C ILE A 300 -8.82 1.01 -11.59
N ALA A 301 -8.53 -0.28 -11.79
CA ALA A 301 -9.54 -1.32 -11.62
C ALA A 301 -10.07 -1.37 -10.18
N PHE A 302 -9.20 -1.24 -9.17
CA PHE A 302 -9.60 -1.19 -7.75
C PHE A 302 -10.52 0.00 -7.46
N ALA A 303 -10.11 1.21 -7.84
CA ALA A 303 -10.91 2.42 -7.60
C ALA A 303 -12.31 2.34 -8.23
N HIS A 304 -12.39 1.82 -9.45
CA HIS A 304 -13.68 1.62 -10.11
C HIS A 304 -14.49 0.45 -9.56
N ASP A 305 -13.86 -0.58 -8.99
CA ASP A 305 -14.58 -1.64 -8.27
C ASP A 305 -15.28 -1.06 -7.04
N VAL A 306 -14.61 -0.21 -6.23
CA VAL A 306 -15.23 0.55 -5.12
C VAL A 306 -16.46 1.33 -5.59
N ILE A 307 -16.31 2.15 -6.63
CA ILE A 307 -17.42 2.96 -7.18
C ILE A 307 -18.57 2.06 -7.65
N SER A 308 -18.26 0.94 -8.33
CA SER A 308 -19.27 0.00 -8.84
C SER A 308 -20.03 -0.74 -7.73
N LYS A 309 -19.35 -1.03 -6.61
CA LYS A 309 -19.93 -1.63 -5.41
C LYS A 309 -20.65 -0.64 -4.52
N GLY A 310 -20.48 0.64 -4.81
CA GLY A 310 -21.27 1.72 -4.26
C GLY A 310 -20.64 2.48 -3.13
N GLY A 311 -19.33 2.33 -2.93
CA GLY A 311 -18.53 3.28 -2.19
C GLY A 311 -18.28 4.54 -3.02
N GLU A 312 -17.54 5.45 -2.40
CA GLU A 312 -17.03 6.67 -3.03
C GLU A 312 -15.51 6.58 -3.12
N PHE A 313 -14.93 7.17 -4.16
CA PHE A 313 -13.48 7.19 -4.33
C PHE A 313 -13.04 8.59 -4.72
N PHE A 314 -12.19 9.19 -3.89
CA PHE A 314 -11.69 10.54 -4.09
C PHE A 314 -10.17 10.55 -4.20
N ILE A 315 -9.68 11.43 -5.07
CA ILE A 315 -8.25 11.69 -5.24
C ILE A 315 -7.88 13.00 -4.56
N TYR A 316 -6.96 12.90 -3.61
CA TYR A 316 -6.37 14.03 -2.91
C TYR A 316 -5.15 14.52 -3.66
N SER A 317 -5.23 15.75 -4.19
CA SER A 317 -4.17 16.38 -4.98
C SER A 317 -3.92 17.81 -4.50
N PRO A 318 -3.40 18.00 -3.28
CA PRO A 318 -3.06 19.33 -2.78
C PRO A 318 -1.89 19.93 -3.58
N PRO A 319 -1.72 21.27 -3.55
CA PRO A 319 -0.43 21.88 -3.88
C PRO A 319 0.69 21.29 -3.01
N PRO A 320 1.94 21.25 -3.52
CA PRO A 320 3.09 20.79 -2.73
C PRO A 320 3.20 21.55 -1.41
N GLY A 321 3.38 20.81 -0.32
CA GLY A 321 3.54 21.38 1.02
C GLY A 321 2.28 21.87 1.71
N GLU A 322 1.10 21.77 1.08
CA GLU A 322 -0.14 22.14 1.76
C GLU A 322 -0.42 21.20 2.94
N ILE A 323 -0.62 21.79 4.12
CA ILE A 323 -0.97 21.08 5.35
C ILE A 323 -2.44 21.30 5.65
N GLY A 324 -3.20 20.22 5.69
CA GLY A 324 -4.57 20.21 6.19
C GLY A 324 -4.62 20.04 7.70
N ILE A 325 -5.66 20.60 8.33
CA ILE A 325 -5.91 20.48 9.78
C ILE A 325 -7.39 20.16 9.99
N ALA A 326 -7.67 19.00 10.58
CA ALA A 326 -8.99 18.62 11.06
C ALA A 326 -9.03 18.75 12.58
N THR A 327 -10.02 19.47 13.13
CA THR A 327 -10.24 19.52 14.58
C THR A 327 -11.09 18.33 15.00
N LEU A 328 -10.67 17.64 16.06
CA LEU A 328 -11.35 16.48 16.61
C LEU A 328 -11.99 16.84 17.96
N PRO A 329 -12.86 15.97 18.50
CA PRO A 329 -13.27 16.04 19.89
C PRO A 329 -12.07 16.06 20.88
N GLN A 330 -12.32 16.49 22.13
CA GLN A 330 -11.32 16.60 23.20
C GLN A 330 -10.11 17.50 22.88
N GLN A 331 -10.28 18.52 22.02
CA GLN A 331 -9.21 19.44 21.62
C GLN A 331 -8.02 18.76 20.91
N ARG A 332 -8.24 17.56 20.38
CA ARG A 332 -7.28 16.89 19.48
C ARG A 332 -7.40 17.45 18.07
N ARG A 333 -6.39 17.18 17.25
CA ARG A 333 -6.43 17.52 15.82
C ARG A 333 -5.71 16.48 15.00
N ILE A 334 -6.12 16.30 13.75
CA ILE A 334 -5.34 15.58 12.75
C ILE A 334 -4.71 16.63 11.85
N ARG A 335 -3.39 16.59 11.68
CA ARG A 335 -2.72 17.32 10.61
C ARG A 335 -2.25 16.32 9.58
N PHE A 336 -2.38 16.69 8.31
CA PHE A 336 -2.08 15.80 7.21
C PHE A 336 -1.48 16.57 6.04
N MET A 337 -0.68 15.87 5.25
CA MET A 337 -0.11 16.40 4.01
C MET A 337 0.27 15.23 3.09
N ARG A 338 0.65 15.57 1.86
CA ARG A 338 1.32 14.64 0.96
C ARG A 338 2.83 14.81 1.11
N GLY A 339 3.58 13.69 1.16
CA GLY A 339 5.03 13.73 1.16
C GLY A 339 5.63 14.41 -0.09
N GLY A 340 6.78 15.04 0.09
CA GLY A 340 7.52 15.77 -0.95
C GLY A 340 8.50 14.91 -1.76
N GLY A 341 8.39 13.57 -1.73
CA GLY A 341 9.22 12.66 -2.50
C GLY A 341 8.95 12.68 -4.01
N ARG A 342 9.57 11.75 -4.73
CA ARG A 342 9.45 11.64 -6.21
C ARG A 342 8.72 10.39 -6.67
N ASP A 343 8.88 9.29 -5.94
CA ASP A 343 8.22 8.01 -6.18
C ASP A 343 6.90 7.95 -5.40
N ARG A 344 6.18 6.85 -5.58
CA ARG A 344 4.91 6.61 -4.92
C ARG A 344 5.05 6.56 -3.39
N ASN A 345 6.09 5.93 -2.85
CA ASN A 345 6.26 5.83 -1.40
C ASN A 345 6.52 7.20 -0.76
N GLY A 346 7.45 7.98 -1.33
CA GLY A 346 7.78 9.32 -0.83
C GLY A 346 6.71 10.39 -1.07
N THR A 347 5.68 10.09 -1.87
CA THR A 347 4.54 11.01 -2.13
C THR A 347 3.24 10.54 -1.50
N GLY A 348 3.27 9.61 -0.56
CA GLY A 348 2.09 9.17 0.17
C GLY A 348 1.47 10.25 1.07
N ILE A 349 0.21 10.06 1.46
CA ILE A 349 -0.47 10.87 2.49
C ILE A 349 0.05 10.44 3.86
N VAL A 350 0.51 11.40 4.66
CA VAL A 350 0.94 11.17 6.06
C VAL A 350 -0.04 11.85 7.02
N LEU A 351 -0.29 11.23 8.17
CA LEU A 351 -1.17 11.77 9.22
C LEU A 351 -0.44 11.87 10.55
N THR A 352 -0.58 13.02 11.22
CA THR A 352 -0.27 13.15 12.65
C THR A 352 -1.54 13.45 13.42
N VAL A 353 -1.86 12.62 14.41
CA VAL A 353 -2.95 12.85 15.36
C VAL A 353 -2.35 13.49 16.59
N GLU A 354 -2.71 14.72 16.88
CA GLU A 354 -2.08 15.54 17.90
C GLU A 354 -3.02 15.81 19.08
N GLU A 355 -2.47 15.79 20.28
CA GLU A 355 -3.11 16.24 21.52
C GLU A 355 -2.29 17.40 22.12
N PRO A 356 -2.48 18.64 21.62
CA PRO A 356 -1.65 19.78 22.00
C PRO A 356 -1.85 20.24 23.45
N SER A 357 -3.03 19.96 24.02
CA SER A 357 -3.41 20.35 25.38
C SER A 357 -2.83 19.44 26.46
N ASN A 358 -2.28 18.28 26.09
CA ASN A 358 -1.64 17.38 27.03
C ASN A 358 -0.26 17.92 27.46
N ILE A 359 0.21 17.55 28.65
CA ILE A 359 1.51 17.98 29.18
C ILE A 359 2.39 16.75 29.47
N PRO A 360 3.48 16.51 28.72
CA PRO A 360 3.89 17.23 27.51
C PRO A 360 2.96 16.95 26.32
N ALA A 361 2.89 17.92 25.40
CA ALA A 361 2.13 17.82 24.16
C ALA A 361 2.68 16.68 23.30
N ARG A 362 1.81 15.94 22.62
CA ARG A 362 2.18 14.66 21.99
C ARG A 362 1.33 14.32 20.78
N SER A 363 1.77 13.30 20.04
CA SER A 363 1.06 12.81 18.85
C SER A 363 1.08 11.29 18.68
N TRP A 364 0.28 10.81 17.74
CA TRP A 364 0.52 9.59 16.99
C TRP A 364 0.87 9.91 15.55
N LEU A 365 1.85 9.21 14.97
CA LEU A 365 2.30 9.43 13.60
C LEU A 365 2.08 8.17 12.75
N LEU A 366 1.33 8.33 11.65
CA LEU A 366 1.04 7.30 10.65
C LEU A 366 1.66 7.71 9.32
N THR A 367 2.58 6.89 8.81
CA THR A 367 3.48 7.27 7.71
C THR A 367 3.15 6.58 6.39
N GLY A 368 2.49 5.42 6.42
CA GLY A 368 2.49 4.51 5.27
C GLY A 368 3.94 4.18 4.93
N ASP A 369 4.31 4.24 3.66
CA ASP A 369 5.71 4.03 3.24
C ASP A 369 6.52 5.31 3.03
N CYS A 370 5.94 6.46 3.41
CA CYS A 370 6.60 7.74 3.25
C CYS A 370 7.72 7.92 4.27
N ASP A 371 8.96 8.02 3.78
CA ASP A 371 10.14 8.30 4.61
C ASP A 371 10.00 9.67 5.32
N TYR A 372 10.43 9.75 6.58
CA TYR A 372 10.45 10.96 7.40
C TYR A 372 11.04 12.19 6.70
N LEU A 373 12.05 12.00 5.86
CA LEU A 373 12.72 13.10 5.15
C LEU A 373 11.78 13.87 4.21
N HIS A 374 10.69 13.25 3.79
CA HIS A 374 9.74 13.83 2.84
C HIS A 374 8.62 14.64 3.48
N PHE A 375 8.51 14.67 4.81
CA PHE A 375 7.42 15.38 5.46
C PHE A 375 7.73 15.97 6.83
N VAL A 376 8.69 15.46 7.61
CA VAL A 376 8.84 15.87 9.02
C VAL A 376 9.22 17.34 9.17
N ASP A 377 10.15 17.86 8.35
CA ASP A 377 10.58 19.25 8.42
C ASP A 377 9.47 20.25 8.08
N GLU A 378 8.51 19.82 7.24
CA GLU A 378 7.37 20.61 6.81
C GLU A 378 6.18 20.46 7.75
N LEU A 379 5.77 19.22 8.03
CA LEU A 379 4.66 18.90 8.92
C LEU A 379 4.95 19.31 10.36
N LYS A 380 6.21 19.18 10.83
CA LYS A 380 6.62 19.43 12.22
C LYS A 380 5.64 18.80 13.21
N PRO A 381 5.51 17.45 13.22
CA PRO A 381 4.58 16.79 14.13
C PRO A 381 4.97 17.07 15.57
N LEU A 382 3.99 17.16 16.48
CA LEU A 382 4.29 17.09 17.92
C LEU A 382 5.05 15.79 18.24
N PRO A 383 5.86 15.73 19.31
CA PRO A 383 6.61 14.53 19.66
C PRO A 383 5.70 13.29 19.80
N PRO A 384 5.93 12.20 19.04
CA PRO A 384 5.02 11.06 19.05
C PRO A 384 5.18 10.18 20.30
N VAL A 385 4.07 9.81 20.92
CA VAL A 385 3.99 8.68 21.85
C VAL A 385 3.57 7.38 21.15
N GLY A 386 3.08 7.49 19.91
CA GLY A 386 2.79 6.37 19.02
C GLY A 386 3.38 6.64 17.65
N LEU A 387 4.15 5.70 17.13
CA LEU A 387 4.79 5.80 15.82
C LEU A 387 4.56 4.49 15.06
N VAL A 388 4.04 4.56 13.85
CA VAL A 388 4.07 3.42 12.92
C VAL A 388 5.30 3.62 12.03
N ALA A 389 6.15 2.60 11.97
CA ALA A 389 7.37 2.64 11.17
C ALA A 389 7.02 2.73 9.67
N PRO A 390 7.69 3.60 8.90
CA PRO A 390 7.49 3.66 7.46
C PRO A 390 7.94 2.38 6.78
N HIS A 391 7.21 1.98 5.74
CA HIS A 391 7.60 0.90 4.83
C HIS A 391 7.95 -0.39 5.56
N HIS A 392 7.10 -0.76 6.54
CA HIS A 392 7.26 -1.97 7.34
C HIS A 392 8.59 -2.04 8.12
N GLY A 393 9.30 -0.91 8.25
CA GLY A 393 10.65 -0.83 8.79
C GLY A 393 11.78 -1.08 7.78
N ALA A 394 11.55 -0.81 6.49
CA ALA A 394 12.56 -0.87 5.44
C ALA A 394 13.74 0.10 5.65
N ASP A 395 14.71 0.04 4.74
CA ASP A 395 15.84 0.96 4.67
C ASP A 395 15.34 2.40 4.44
N LEU A 396 15.55 3.26 5.44
CA LEU A 396 15.34 4.70 5.34
C LEU A 396 16.59 5.40 4.82
N ASP A 397 16.43 6.64 4.36
CA ASP A 397 17.60 7.48 4.10
C ASP A 397 18.38 7.69 5.41
N SER A 398 19.71 7.66 5.30
CA SER A 398 20.61 7.92 6.44
C SER A 398 20.40 9.28 7.10
N LYS A 399 19.78 10.24 6.39
CA LYS A 399 19.49 11.60 6.86
C LYS A 399 18.06 11.79 7.36
N SER A 400 17.26 10.72 7.39
CA SER A 400 15.86 10.81 7.78
C SER A 400 15.70 11.39 9.20
N PRO A 401 14.96 12.49 9.37
CA PRO A 401 14.74 13.13 10.67
C PRO A 401 13.68 12.36 11.47
N ILE A 402 14.06 11.20 12.02
CA ILE A 402 13.15 10.35 12.79
C ILE A 402 12.61 11.12 14.01
N PRO A 403 11.28 11.31 14.12
CA PRO A 403 10.70 12.01 15.26
C PRO A 403 10.97 11.29 16.58
N LYS A 404 11.44 12.06 17.58
CA LYS A 404 11.69 11.58 18.93
C LYS A 404 10.44 11.67 19.78
N ALA A 405 10.27 10.71 20.69
CA ALA A 405 9.20 10.75 21.68
C ALA A 405 9.36 11.95 22.66
N PRO A 406 8.29 12.39 23.34
CA PRO A 406 8.39 13.46 24.32
C PRO A 406 9.37 13.11 25.45
N THR A 407 10.16 14.08 25.91
CA THR A 407 11.09 13.87 27.03
C THR A 407 10.34 13.60 28.33
N GLY A 408 10.85 12.67 29.14
CA GLY A 408 10.34 12.41 30.50
C GLY A 408 9.01 11.64 30.57
N VAL A 409 8.54 11.05 29.46
CA VAL A 409 7.37 10.17 29.47
C VAL A 409 7.79 8.72 29.66
N GLY A 410 7.06 7.99 30.51
CA GLY A 410 7.28 6.55 30.74
C GLY A 410 6.58 5.63 29.73
N TYR A 411 5.84 6.20 28.78
CA TYR A 411 5.06 5.45 27.80
C TYR A 411 5.25 6.03 26.39
N LYS A 412 5.73 5.19 25.49
CA LYS A 412 5.85 5.44 24.04
C LYS A 412 5.85 4.10 23.30
N ARG A 413 5.35 4.08 22.07
CA ARG A 413 5.25 2.87 21.25
C ARG A 413 5.67 3.13 19.81
N LEU A 414 6.57 2.29 19.28
CA LEU A 414 6.93 2.21 17.87
C LEU A 414 6.48 0.85 17.33
N VAL A 415 5.68 0.86 16.26
CA VAL A 415 5.09 -0.35 15.68
C VAL A 415 5.72 -0.63 14.33
N TYR A 416 6.17 -1.87 14.16
CA TYR A 416 6.51 -2.43 12.85
C TYR A 416 5.38 -3.34 12.40
N SER A 417 4.73 -2.98 11.28
CA SER A 417 3.74 -3.85 10.63
C SER A 417 4.47 -4.73 9.62
N PHE A 418 4.50 -6.03 9.84
CA PHE A 418 5.10 -7.00 8.92
C PHE A 418 4.54 -8.38 9.23
N GLY A 419 4.79 -9.34 8.35
CA GLY A 419 4.27 -10.69 8.48
C GLY A 419 5.35 -11.78 8.59
N PRO A 420 5.03 -13.00 9.11
CA PRO A 420 6.03 -14.01 9.33
C PRO A 420 6.65 -14.55 8.04
N GLY A 421 7.99 -14.55 7.94
CA GLY A 421 8.68 -15.03 6.74
C GLY A 421 8.43 -14.17 5.50
N ASN A 422 8.17 -12.87 5.67
CA ASN A 422 8.18 -11.91 4.57
C ASN A 422 9.59 -11.89 3.95
N ARG A 423 9.67 -12.07 2.63
CA ARG A 423 10.94 -12.28 1.92
C ARG A 423 10.86 -11.77 0.49
N HIS A 424 11.81 -10.92 0.12
CA HIS A 424 11.99 -10.39 -1.23
C HIS A 424 13.38 -10.81 -1.75
N GLY A 425 13.50 -11.17 -3.03
CA GLY A 425 14.76 -11.70 -3.58
C GLY A 425 15.07 -13.15 -3.19
N LYS A 426 16.23 -13.68 -3.62
CA LYS A 426 16.58 -15.10 -3.49
C LYS A 426 17.60 -15.44 -2.40
N THR A 427 18.68 -14.69 -2.19
CA THR A 427 19.80 -15.19 -1.34
C THR A 427 20.78 -14.12 -0.80
N PRO A 428 20.75 -13.80 0.51
CA PRO A 428 19.66 -13.95 1.45
C PRO A 428 18.54 -12.96 1.11
N PRO A 429 17.27 -13.37 1.21
CA PRO A 429 16.16 -12.49 0.91
C PRO A 429 16.16 -11.25 1.81
N VAL A 430 15.79 -10.10 1.24
CA VAL A 430 15.43 -8.90 2.00
C VAL A 430 14.18 -9.20 2.80
N GLN A 431 14.22 -8.81 4.07
CA GLN A 431 13.15 -9.01 5.03
C GLN A 431 12.93 -7.71 5.78
N HIS A 432 11.66 -7.39 5.98
CA HIS A 432 11.22 -6.27 6.79
C HIS A 432 10.81 -6.76 8.18
N PRO A 433 11.09 -5.96 9.23
CA PRO A 433 11.93 -4.76 9.21
C PRO A 433 13.41 -5.07 8.88
N THR A 434 14.15 -4.09 8.34
CA THR A 434 15.57 -4.26 8.00
C THR A 434 16.48 -3.81 9.15
N THR A 435 17.72 -4.31 9.17
CA THR A 435 18.74 -3.90 10.17
C THR A 435 18.98 -2.39 10.18
N LYS A 436 19.08 -1.76 9.00
CA LYS A 436 19.31 -0.30 8.92
C LYS A 436 18.08 0.47 9.40
N GLY A 437 16.88 0.03 9.03
CA GLY A 437 15.63 0.63 9.49
C GLY A 437 15.55 0.66 11.01
N VAL A 438 15.70 -0.49 11.68
CA VAL A 438 15.63 -0.57 13.16
C VAL A 438 16.77 0.18 13.85
N THR A 439 17.98 0.17 13.27
CA THR A 439 19.14 0.88 13.84
C THR A 439 18.94 2.39 13.86
N LEU A 440 18.33 2.96 12.82
CA LEU A 440 18.03 4.40 12.78
C LEU A 440 16.99 4.77 13.83
N HIS A 441 15.92 3.97 14.00
CA HIS A 441 14.93 4.21 15.06
C HIS A 441 15.55 4.07 16.46
N ASN A 442 16.39 3.07 16.69
CA ASN A 442 17.12 2.92 17.94
C ASN A 442 18.04 4.13 18.24
N SER A 443 18.69 4.68 17.20
CA SER A 443 19.51 5.89 17.31
C SER A 443 18.69 7.16 17.58
N ALA A 444 17.38 7.12 17.32
CA ALA A 444 16.42 8.17 17.66
C ALA A 444 15.73 7.95 19.02
N ASP A 445 16.35 7.16 19.90
CA ASP A 445 15.92 6.90 21.28
C ASP A 445 14.63 6.06 21.41
N TRP A 446 14.28 5.27 20.39
CA TRP A 446 13.26 4.21 20.49
C TRP A 446 13.90 2.92 21.01
N ASP A 447 13.59 2.52 22.25
CA ASP A 447 14.22 1.39 22.91
C ASP A 447 13.73 0.06 22.32
N HIS A 448 14.61 -0.62 21.58
CA HIS A 448 14.36 -1.95 21.03
C HIS A 448 14.60 -3.07 22.06
N ASN A 449 15.19 -2.75 23.22
CA ASN A 449 15.48 -3.65 24.32
C ASN A 449 16.14 -4.96 23.84
N ARG A 450 15.51 -6.13 24.10
CA ARG A 450 16.04 -7.45 23.72
C ARG A 450 15.87 -7.77 22.22
N TRP A 451 15.20 -6.92 21.46
CA TRP A 451 14.98 -7.16 20.05
C TRP A 451 16.27 -6.94 19.26
N SER A 452 16.70 -7.95 18.50
CA SER A 452 17.98 -7.92 17.80
C SER A 452 17.97 -6.89 16.68
N LEU A 453 18.90 -5.92 16.74
CA LEU A 453 19.09 -4.95 15.64
C LEU A 453 19.69 -5.60 14.39
N LEU A 454 20.40 -6.71 14.52
CA LEU A 454 21.05 -7.43 13.41
C LEU A 454 20.13 -8.45 12.73
N THR A 455 19.11 -8.93 13.45
CA THR A 455 18.14 -9.92 12.96
C THR A 455 16.73 -9.53 13.41
N PRO A 456 16.28 -8.31 13.07
CA PRO A 456 14.98 -7.83 13.55
C PRO A 456 13.83 -8.68 12.98
N GLY A 457 12.70 -8.67 13.67
CA GLY A 457 11.53 -9.51 13.33
C GLY A 457 11.58 -10.95 13.84
N THR A 458 12.76 -11.51 14.13
CA THR A 458 12.93 -12.95 14.48
C THR A 458 12.51 -13.35 15.88
N HIS A 459 12.39 -12.40 16.79
CA HIS A 459 12.03 -12.63 18.19
C HIS A 459 10.96 -11.66 18.65
N ALA A 460 10.35 -11.96 19.80
CA ALA A 460 9.49 -11.04 20.53
C ALA A 460 10.14 -9.66 20.69
N PRO A 461 9.49 -8.56 20.24
CA PRO A 461 9.94 -7.22 20.57
C PRO A 461 9.81 -6.94 22.07
N GLY A 462 10.50 -5.89 22.53
CA GLY A 462 10.43 -5.38 23.89
C GLY A 462 10.68 -3.87 23.95
N GLY A 463 10.75 -3.32 25.15
CA GLY A 463 10.96 -1.88 25.34
C GLY A 463 9.78 -1.05 24.82
N ASP A 464 10.06 -0.19 23.85
CA ASP A 464 9.06 0.66 23.18
C ASP A 464 8.40 -0.04 21.99
N ILE A 465 8.92 -1.20 21.56
CA ILE A 465 8.56 -1.78 20.26
C ILE A 465 7.35 -2.70 20.36
N LEU A 466 6.45 -2.57 19.38
CA LEU A 466 5.39 -3.52 19.09
C LEU A 466 5.60 -4.06 17.66
N ALA A 467 5.22 -5.31 17.45
CA ALA A 467 5.17 -5.92 16.12
C ALA A 467 3.79 -6.54 15.94
N THR A 468 3.19 -6.37 14.77
CA THR A 468 1.85 -6.94 14.48
C THR A 468 1.91 -8.46 14.28
N CYS A 469 3.10 -9.04 14.08
CA CYS A 469 3.33 -10.48 14.11
C CYS A 469 4.67 -10.83 14.77
N GLU A 470 4.87 -12.12 15.09
CA GLU A 470 6.18 -12.68 15.45
C GLU A 470 6.60 -13.77 14.45
N HIS A 471 7.91 -14.00 14.33
CA HIS A 471 8.41 -15.24 13.75
C HIS A 471 8.30 -16.41 14.74
N ALA A 472 8.07 -17.61 14.19
CA ALA A 472 7.97 -18.85 14.94
C ALA A 472 9.17 -19.03 15.91
N PRO A 473 8.95 -19.59 17.12
CA PRO A 473 7.79 -20.38 17.51
C PRO A 473 6.58 -19.57 18.07
N GLY A 474 6.47 -18.27 17.82
CA GLY A 474 5.33 -17.43 18.25
C GLY A 474 4.03 -17.63 17.45
N THR A 475 2.90 -17.53 18.16
CA THR A 475 1.53 -17.45 17.61
C THR A 475 1.26 -16.04 17.07
N SER A 476 0.42 -15.87 16.03
CA SER A 476 -0.07 -14.55 15.58
C SER A 476 -0.51 -13.74 16.81
N ARG A 477 0.30 -12.73 17.18
CA ARG A 477 0.06 -11.87 18.36
C ARG A 477 -1.23 -11.06 18.23
N GLY A 478 -1.75 -10.98 17.02
CA GLY A 478 -2.80 -10.06 16.61
C GLY A 478 -2.25 -8.65 16.42
N GLY A 479 -3.16 -7.71 16.15
CA GLY A 479 -2.77 -6.31 16.02
C GLY A 479 -2.33 -5.68 17.35
N ALA A 480 -1.65 -4.55 17.24
CA ALA A 480 -1.23 -3.68 18.32
C ALA A 480 -2.28 -2.60 18.63
N LEU A 481 -2.29 -2.14 19.90
CA LEU A 481 -3.16 -1.06 20.37
C LEU A 481 -2.36 -0.04 21.18
N ILE A 482 -2.50 1.24 20.82
CA ILE A 482 -1.76 2.37 21.38
C ILE A 482 -2.73 3.37 22.02
N GLY A 483 -2.45 3.74 23.27
CA GLY A 483 -3.12 4.85 23.97
C GLY A 483 -2.29 6.13 23.96
N TRP A 484 -2.76 7.16 24.68
CA TRP A 484 -2.07 8.45 24.80
C TRP A 484 -1.03 8.49 25.93
N ASP A 485 -1.35 7.91 27.10
CA ASP A 485 -0.51 8.00 28.31
C ASP A 485 -0.02 6.65 28.84
N ARG A 486 -0.69 5.57 28.44
CA ARG A 486 -0.47 4.24 28.99
C ARG A 486 -0.94 3.15 28.05
N PRO A 487 -0.44 1.91 28.25
CA PRO A 487 -1.07 0.68 27.77
C PRO A 487 -2.60 0.69 27.80
N PRO A 488 -3.27 0.57 26.65
CA PRO A 488 -4.70 0.28 26.61
C PRO A 488 -4.98 -1.13 27.13
N LYS A 489 -6.20 -1.35 27.64
CA LYS A 489 -6.71 -2.71 27.82
C LYS A 489 -7.01 -3.32 26.47
N ARG A 490 -6.94 -4.66 26.39
CA ARG A 490 -7.37 -5.45 25.23
C ARG A 490 -8.74 -4.98 24.74
N LEU A 491 -8.85 -4.74 23.44
CA LEU A 491 -10.11 -4.41 22.80
C LEU A 491 -10.72 -5.67 22.19
N ILE A 492 -11.91 -6.03 22.66
CA ILE A 492 -12.69 -7.12 22.06
C ILE A 492 -13.43 -6.56 20.87
N ALA A 493 -13.44 -7.32 19.78
CA ALA A 493 -14.19 -6.97 18.58
C ALA A 493 -15.67 -6.68 18.93
N PRO A 494 -16.28 -5.62 18.38
CA PRO A 494 -17.66 -5.24 18.69
C PRO A 494 -18.69 -6.36 18.48
N CYS A 495 -18.44 -7.28 17.55
CA CYS A 495 -19.31 -8.42 17.25
C CYS A 495 -18.82 -9.75 17.85
N GLY A 496 -17.97 -9.72 18.89
CA GLY A 496 -17.47 -10.92 19.56
C GLY A 496 -16.45 -11.74 18.75
N GLY A 497 -15.93 -11.18 17.65
CA GLY A 497 -14.93 -11.82 16.79
C GLY A 497 -15.49 -12.76 15.73
N GLY A 498 -16.80 -13.03 15.74
CA GLY A 498 -17.45 -13.92 14.76
C GLY A 498 -17.64 -13.30 13.36
N GLY A 499 -17.50 -11.98 13.22
CA GLY A 499 -17.70 -11.27 11.93
C GLY A 499 -16.97 -9.92 11.80
N CYS A 500 -16.02 -9.62 12.70
CA CYS A 500 -15.25 -8.37 12.75
C CYS A 500 -13.86 -8.69 13.32
N SER A 501 -12.94 -7.73 13.20
CA SER A 501 -11.51 -7.87 13.48
C SER A 501 -11.13 -8.74 14.68
N ALA A 502 -10.03 -9.48 14.55
CA ALA A 502 -9.41 -10.19 15.66
C ALA A 502 -9.19 -9.25 16.87
N PRO A 503 -9.21 -9.77 18.11
CA PRO A 503 -8.95 -8.97 19.29
C PRO A 503 -7.63 -8.20 19.17
N LEU A 504 -7.66 -6.90 19.42
CA LEU A 504 -6.47 -6.06 19.42
C LEU A 504 -5.86 -6.09 20.82
N ASN A 505 -4.61 -6.53 20.90
CA ASN A 505 -3.87 -6.63 22.14
C ASN A 505 -2.79 -5.54 22.15
N GLN A 506 -2.27 -5.23 23.33
CA GLN A 506 -0.95 -4.62 23.38
C GLN A 506 0.05 -5.77 23.53
N SER A 507 0.80 -6.07 22.48
CA SER A 507 1.71 -7.22 22.45
C SER A 507 3.15 -6.83 22.22
#